data_AF-A0A0D7QJI8-F1
#
_entry.id   AF-A0A0D7QJI8-F1
#
_cell.length_a   1.000
_cell.length_b   1.000
_cell.length_c   1.000
_cell.angle_alpha   90.00
_cell.angle_beta   90.00
_cell.angle_gamma   90.00
#
_symmetry.space_group_name_H-M   'P 1'
#
loop_
_entity.id
_entity.type
_entity.pdbx_description
1 polymer ?
#
loop_
_entity_poly.entity_id
_entity_poly.type
_entity_poly.pdbx_seq_one_letter_code
_entity_poly.pdbx_strand_id
1 'polypeptide(L)'
;MARPIDLVPFTPGDLTDHQHGTDDILSGDPNTNILIGDAGGSMFDFSKGGDDTFTTGGSFDATFYGDAVGSLFDFAQGGDDTFTGQSSGGGTITAYGDAGSDMSDHSKGGNDIFSASGFAASFFYGDAGGNMSGHAQGGDDTFMGGGVEASYYGDAGGNMSDHARGGNDTFTGAGRGTYYGDAGGNMSGHAQGGNDTFTGSTSGNIVYGDAGGDMSDHSKGGNDSFVGGVFFCDNTFYGDAGGNMSGHAQGGNDTFTGGSDRTTNTFYGDAGGNMSGHARGGDDSFTGGGVRTDNTFYGDAGGDMSGHAQGGNDTFTGGLTAPDTSAAFLCNNTVFGDAGGNMSGHARGGNDTLTGASGDGVTNILVGDAKSMSESAKGGNDTLTGGNSTGLVSGTVTNILIGDAEFMSGSAKGGDDTLIAGTAAPGGTVINDMWGDGQLSGGAKGGKDLFVFKDNSSMTVGTNNTIEDFSQSQQDKIEFSGVASLHSFADLTITQSGTDTIITAGADQVTLHNFTHLLTAHDFLFA
;
A
#
# COMPACT_ATOMS: atom_id res chain seq x y z
N MET A 1 18.09 -12.21 48.20
CA MET A 1 18.75 -10.90 48.16
C MET A 1 18.77 -10.50 46.71
N ALA A 2 18.08 -9.42 46.34
CA ALA A 2 18.31 -8.80 45.03
C ALA A 2 19.79 -8.38 45.00
N ARG A 3 20.50 -8.72 43.92
CA ARG A 3 21.85 -8.16 43.69
C ARG A 3 21.68 -6.64 43.53
N PRO A 4 22.60 -5.81 44.06
CA PRO A 4 22.58 -4.38 43.79
C PRO A 4 22.66 -4.14 42.28
N ILE A 5 21.86 -3.19 41.77
CA ILE A 5 21.99 -2.70 40.39
C ILE A 5 23.31 -1.94 40.32
N ASP A 6 24.18 -2.32 39.40
CA ASP A 6 25.47 -1.65 39.16
C ASP A 6 25.26 -0.59 38.08
N LEU A 7 24.98 0.64 38.52
CA LEU A 7 24.83 1.79 37.63
C LEU A 7 26.21 2.26 37.17
N VAL A 8 26.39 2.31 35.86
CA VAL A 8 27.64 2.62 35.16
C VAL A 8 27.41 3.88 34.33
N PRO A 9 28.00 5.02 34.72
CA PRO A 9 28.06 6.19 33.84
C PRO A 9 28.82 5.86 32.56
N PHE A 10 28.73 6.73 31.54
CA PHE A 10 29.44 6.59 30.27
C PHE A 10 30.80 5.85 30.38
N THR A 11 30.93 4.77 29.62
CA THR A 11 32.14 3.95 29.50
C THR A 11 32.68 4.01 28.06
N PRO A 12 33.99 4.29 27.86
CA PRO A 12 34.59 4.25 26.52
C PRO A 12 34.63 2.85 25.86
N GLY A 13 34.22 1.80 26.59
CA GLY A 13 34.22 0.42 26.12
C GLY A 13 32.84 -0.20 26.26
N ASP A 14 32.80 -1.49 26.57
CA ASP A 14 31.56 -2.27 26.58
C ASP A 14 30.82 -2.16 27.92
N LEU A 15 29.48 -2.33 27.89
CA LEU A 15 28.69 -2.76 29.05
C LEU A 15 28.52 -4.27 29.03
N THR A 16 28.66 -4.90 30.19
CA THR A 16 28.70 -6.37 30.32
C THR A 16 27.97 -6.86 31.56
N ASP A 17 27.82 -8.17 31.70
CA ASP A 17 27.19 -8.82 32.85
C ASP A 17 25.75 -8.34 33.11
N HIS A 18 25.54 -7.49 34.12
CA HIS A 18 24.25 -6.91 34.52
C HIS A 18 24.46 -5.42 34.84
N GLN A 19 25.41 -4.79 34.16
CA GLN A 19 25.65 -3.36 34.26
C GLN A 19 24.48 -2.61 33.64
N HIS A 20 24.09 -1.52 34.28
CA HIS A 20 23.03 -0.65 33.81
C HIS A 20 23.65 0.72 33.54
N GLY A 21 23.40 1.26 32.35
CA GLY A 21 23.67 2.64 31.99
C GLY A 21 23.00 3.64 32.91
N THR A 22 23.34 4.91 32.75
CA THR A 22 22.73 6.00 33.51
C THR A 22 22.03 6.98 32.61
N ASP A 23 20.80 7.32 32.96
CA ASP A 23 20.01 8.37 32.31
C ASP A 23 20.75 9.73 32.32
N ASP A 24 21.31 10.10 31.19
CA ASP A 24 22.18 11.24 30.95
C ASP A 24 21.48 12.33 30.11
N ILE A 25 21.90 13.58 30.32
CA ILE A 25 21.43 14.73 29.54
C ILE A 25 22.61 15.34 28.79
N LEU A 26 22.60 15.17 27.47
CA LEU A 26 23.72 15.46 26.58
C LEU A 26 23.37 16.58 25.60
N SER A 27 24.31 17.50 25.37
CA SER A 27 24.09 18.66 24.50
C SER A 27 25.25 18.89 23.54
N GLY A 28 24.92 18.93 22.24
CA GLY A 28 25.88 19.01 21.15
C GLY A 28 26.22 20.45 20.74
N ASP A 29 27.47 20.66 20.37
CA ASP A 29 27.97 21.92 19.81
C ASP A 29 28.99 21.64 18.68
N PRO A 30 29.46 22.66 17.92
CA PRO A 30 30.38 22.43 16.80
C PRO A 30 31.71 21.75 17.15
N ASN A 31 32.09 21.69 18.42
CA ASN A 31 33.28 20.98 18.93
C ASN A 31 32.94 19.64 19.60
N THR A 32 31.66 19.42 19.93
CA THR A 32 31.15 18.22 20.60
C THR A 32 29.95 17.71 19.82
N ASN A 33 30.24 17.06 18.71
CA ASN A 33 29.23 16.67 17.73
C ASN A 33 29.03 15.16 17.61
N ILE A 34 29.68 14.38 18.49
CA ILE A 34 29.41 12.97 18.71
C ILE A 34 29.04 12.83 20.19
N LEU A 35 27.85 12.32 20.45
CA LEU A 35 27.29 12.14 21.78
C LEU A 35 26.92 10.66 21.94
N ILE A 36 27.29 10.10 23.09
CA ILE A 36 27.12 8.69 23.43
C ILE A 36 26.56 8.70 24.83
N GLY A 37 25.42 8.04 25.05
CA GLY A 37 24.83 7.87 26.37
C GLY A 37 25.70 6.99 27.25
N ASP A 38 25.79 5.71 26.89
CA ASP A 38 26.40 4.71 27.79
C ASP A 38 27.71 4.10 27.30
N ALA A 39 27.65 3.29 26.24
CA ALA A 39 28.72 2.42 25.79
C ALA A 39 29.40 2.95 24.52
N GLY A 40 30.65 3.38 24.65
CA GLY A 40 31.53 3.64 23.49
C GLY A 40 31.89 2.38 22.69
N GLY A 41 31.59 1.20 23.24
CA GLY A 41 31.71 -0.11 22.61
C GLY A 41 30.35 -0.77 22.39
N SER A 42 30.22 -2.05 22.73
CA SER A 42 29.01 -2.87 22.60
C SER A 42 28.38 -3.21 23.96
N MET A 43 27.19 -3.79 23.93
CA MET A 43 26.48 -4.30 25.10
C MET A 43 26.32 -5.82 25.02
N PHE A 44 26.54 -6.50 26.15
CA PHE A 44 26.58 -7.96 26.23
C PHE A 44 25.81 -8.51 27.43
N ASP A 45 25.61 -9.83 27.45
CA ASP A 45 25.01 -10.57 28.55
C ASP A 45 23.60 -10.06 28.90
N PHE A 46 23.40 -9.44 30.06
CA PHE A 46 22.13 -8.87 30.53
C PHE A 46 22.28 -7.38 30.87
N SER A 47 23.23 -6.69 30.23
CA SER A 47 23.42 -5.26 30.43
C SER A 47 22.20 -4.47 29.95
N LYS A 48 22.01 -3.28 30.53
CA LYS A 48 20.92 -2.38 30.15
C LYS A 48 21.43 -0.99 29.84
N GLY A 49 20.82 -0.37 28.85
CA GLY A 49 20.91 1.05 28.53
C GLY A 49 20.25 1.91 29.59
N GLY A 50 20.64 3.18 29.66
CA GLY A 50 19.97 4.25 30.38
C GLY A 50 19.01 5.01 29.45
N ASP A 51 18.03 5.71 30.01
CA ASP A 51 17.08 6.50 29.21
C ASP A 51 17.65 7.91 29.00
N ASP A 52 18.35 8.14 27.89
CA ASP A 52 19.16 9.34 27.67
C ASP A 52 18.41 10.43 26.90
N THR A 53 18.81 11.69 27.13
CA THR A 53 18.24 12.86 26.45
C THR A 53 19.32 13.66 25.74
N PHE A 54 19.19 13.75 24.42
CA PHE A 54 20.12 14.45 23.55
C PHE A 54 19.52 15.73 22.96
N THR A 55 20.30 16.81 22.96
CA THR A 55 19.90 18.10 22.36
C THR A 55 20.99 18.67 21.46
N THR A 56 20.63 19.15 20.27
CA THR A 56 21.55 19.92 19.41
C THR A 56 20.87 21.10 18.74
N GLY A 57 21.64 22.17 18.51
CA GLY A 57 21.21 23.37 17.81
C GLY A 57 22.35 24.01 17.03
N GLY A 58 22.16 24.26 15.72
CA GLY A 58 23.18 24.97 14.93
C GLY A 58 23.20 24.63 13.45
N SER A 59 24.37 24.75 12.84
CA SER A 59 24.68 24.39 11.44
C SER A 59 26.00 23.62 11.42
N PHE A 60 25.94 22.35 11.82
CA PHE A 60 27.05 21.39 11.85
C PHE A 60 26.48 19.97 11.80
N ASP A 61 27.33 18.98 11.47
CA ASP A 61 26.96 17.57 11.49
C ASP A 61 27.01 17.03 12.92
N ALA A 62 25.95 16.36 13.38
CA ALA A 62 25.86 15.76 14.71
C ALA A 62 25.48 14.28 14.63
N THR A 63 26.13 13.45 15.45
CA THR A 63 25.85 12.03 15.61
C THR A 63 25.54 11.70 17.07
N PHE A 64 24.45 10.98 17.29
CA PHE A 64 24.01 10.52 18.61
C PHE A 64 23.94 9.00 18.61
N TYR A 65 24.39 8.42 19.71
CA TYR A 65 24.15 7.04 20.07
C TYR A 65 23.49 7.08 21.43
N GLY A 66 22.28 6.55 21.55
CA GLY A 66 21.60 6.38 22.82
C GLY A 66 22.43 5.49 23.72
N ASP A 67 22.42 4.18 23.45
CA ASP A 67 23.17 3.26 24.32
C ASP A 67 24.56 2.94 23.81
N ALA A 68 24.67 2.34 22.64
CA ALA A 68 25.90 1.68 22.19
C ALA A 68 26.36 2.20 20.83
N VAL A 69 27.62 2.60 20.74
CA VAL A 69 28.25 2.88 19.44
C VAL A 69 28.36 1.61 18.59
N GLY A 70 28.53 0.47 19.25
CA GLY A 70 28.65 -0.85 18.65
C GLY A 70 27.31 -1.56 18.56
N SER A 71 27.29 -2.80 19.05
CA SER A 71 26.17 -3.74 18.90
C SER A 71 25.57 -4.13 20.24
N LEU A 72 24.35 -4.64 20.20
CA LEU A 72 23.71 -5.33 21.32
C LEU A 72 23.67 -6.84 21.04
N PHE A 73 24.11 -7.63 22.03
CA PHE A 73 24.22 -9.09 21.95
C PHE A 73 23.53 -9.78 23.14
N ASP A 74 23.42 -11.10 23.07
CA ASP A 74 22.89 -11.97 24.14
C ASP A 74 21.48 -11.57 24.61
N PHE A 75 21.32 -10.99 25.79
CA PHE A 75 20.07 -10.49 26.36
C PHE A 75 20.19 -9.01 26.76
N ALA A 76 21.14 -8.29 26.15
CA ALA A 76 21.29 -6.86 26.35
C ALA A 76 20.00 -6.13 25.94
N GLN A 77 19.67 -5.08 26.67
CA GLN A 77 18.49 -4.26 26.42
C GLN A 77 18.91 -2.80 26.32
N GLY A 78 18.52 -2.09 25.26
CA GLY A 78 18.72 -0.66 25.19
C GLY A 78 17.69 0.16 25.98
N GLY A 79 17.94 1.46 26.12
CA GLY A 79 17.17 2.43 26.88
C GLY A 79 16.12 3.15 26.03
N ASP A 80 15.15 3.80 26.68
CA ASP A 80 14.15 4.60 25.95
C ASP A 80 14.68 6.05 25.78
N ASP A 81 15.31 6.35 24.66
CA ASP A 81 16.04 7.60 24.43
C ASP A 81 15.20 8.72 23.80
N THR A 82 15.65 9.95 23.99
CA THR A 82 15.01 11.14 23.41
C THR A 82 16.02 12.04 22.71
N PHE A 83 15.88 12.17 21.39
CA PHE A 83 16.72 12.99 20.53
C PHE A 83 15.98 14.26 20.08
N THR A 84 16.54 15.44 20.35
CA THR A 84 16.00 16.71 19.85
C THR A 84 17.04 17.50 19.05
N GLY A 85 16.82 17.62 17.74
CA GLY A 85 17.69 18.34 16.82
C GLY A 85 17.04 19.55 16.17
N GLN A 86 17.72 20.70 16.21
CA GLN A 86 17.35 21.89 15.44
C GLN A 86 18.47 22.35 14.51
N SER A 87 18.23 22.36 13.21
CA SER A 87 19.18 22.88 12.22
C SER A 87 18.74 24.21 11.63
N SER A 88 19.54 25.25 11.88
CA SER A 88 19.31 26.62 11.41
C SER A 88 20.08 26.97 10.12
N GLY A 89 20.90 26.04 9.63
CA GLY A 89 21.67 26.12 8.39
C GLY A 89 22.28 24.74 8.08
N GLY A 90 22.50 24.42 6.81
CA GLY A 90 22.88 23.07 6.35
C GLY A 90 23.87 22.31 7.26
N GLY A 91 23.56 21.04 7.49
CA GLY A 91 24.24 20.07 8.37
C GLY A 91 23.41 18.80 8.45
N THR A 92 24.01 17.69 8.88
CA THR A 92 23.37 16.35 8.96
C THR A 92 23.18 15.95 10.41
N ILE A 93 22.02 15.38 10.73
CA ILE A 93 21.72 14.81 12.06
C ILE A 93 21.59 13.30 11.88
N THR A 94 22.44 12.54 12.55
CA THR A 94 22.35 11.08 12.61
C THR A 94 22.10 10.66 14.05
N ALA A 95 21.09 9.85 14.31
CA ALA A 95 20.83 9.30 15.63
C ALA A 95 20.56 7.81 15.52
N TYR A 96 21.13 7.05 16.43
CA TYR A 96 20.83 5.65 16.70
C TYR A 96 20.26 5.62 18.12
N GLY A 97 19.09 5.04 18.31
CA GLY A 97 18.53 4.78 19.63
C GLY A 97 19.43 3.83 20.39
N ASP A 98 19.34 2.53 20.12
CA ASP A 98 20.12 1.58 20.93
C ASP A 98 21.51 1.27 20.37
N ALA A 99 21.58 0.72 19.15
CA ALA A 99 22.76 0.10 18.58
C ALA A 99 23.25 0.86 17.34
N GLY A 100 24.47 1.39 17.39
CA GLY A 100 25.14 1.99 16.24
C GLY A 100 25.47 1.02 15.09
N SER A 101 25.41 -0.29 15.37
CA SER A 101 25.67 -1.37 14.41
C SER A 101 24.56 -2.44 14.47
N ASP A 102 24.88 -3.72 14.70
CA ASP A 102 23.91 -4.81 14.62
C ASP A 102 23.28 -5.14 15.99
N MET A 103 22.10 -5.74 15.96
CA MET A 103 21.45 -6.42 17.09
C MET A 103 21.30 -7.92 16.80
N SER A 104 21.52 -8.76 17.81
CA SER A 104 21.44 -10.21 17.62
C SER A 104 21.15 -10.99 18.91
N ASP A 105 21.05 -12.31 18.79
CA ASP A 105 20.67 -13.22 19.87
C ASP A 105 19.29 -12.90 20.44
N HIS A 106 19.13 -12.53 21.70
CA HIS A 106 17.84 -12.17 22.32
C HIS A 106 17.88 -10.72 22.81
N SER A 107 18.69 -9.87 22.16
CA SER A 107 18.77 -8.46 22.49
C SER A 107 17.44 -7.76 22.26
N LYS A 108 17.25 -6.63 22.94
CA LYS A 108 16.05 -5.82 22.83
C LYS A 108 16.41 -4.36 22.69
N GLY A 109 15.74 -3.66 21.78
CA GLY A 109 15.82 -2.23 21.74
C GLY A 109 14.82 -1.57 22.69
N GLY A 110 15.03 -0.29 22.92
CA GLY A 110 14.17 0.62 23.66
C GLY A 110 13.19 1.34 22.73
N ASN A 111 12.26 2.08 23.33
CA ASN A 111 11.26 2.84 22.60
C ASN A 111 11.67 4.31 22.52
N ASP A 112 12.21 4.73 21.39
CA ASP A 112 12.89 5.98 21.22
C ASP A 112 12.02 7.10 20.64
N ILE A 113 12.42 8.33 20.94
CA ILE A 113 11.75 9.52 20.45
C ILE A 113 12.74 10.41 19.69
N PHE A 114 12.53 10.51 18.38
CA PHE A 114 13.32 11.38 17.51
C PHE A 114 12.53 12.63 17.13
N SER A 115 13.08 13.81 17.42
CA SER A 115 12.49 15.09 17.03
C SER A 115 13.48 15.95 16.25
N ALA A 116 13.22 16.16 14.96
CA ALA A 116 14.04 17.02 14.11
C ALA A 116 13.24 18.20 13.53
N SER A 117 13.86 19.38 13.52
CA SER A 117 13.29 20.55 12.85
C SER A 117 14.36 21.35 12.10
N GLY A 118 13.94 21.97 10.99
CA GLY A 118 14.79 22.88 10.21
C GLY A 118 15.19 22.33 8.85
N PHE A 119 16.38 22.70 8.37
CA PHE A 119 16.84 22.37 7.01
C PHE A 119 17.92 21.28 6.97
N ALA A 120 18.12 20.53 8.04
CA ALA A 120 19.08 19.43 8.05
C ALA A 120 18.58 18.22 7.25
N ALA A 121 19.53 17.46 6.72
CA ALA A 121 19.28 16.07 6.39
C ALA A 121 19.29 15.25 7.68
N SER A 122 18.33 14.33 7.84
CA SER A 122 18.19 13.53 9.06
C SER A 122 18.23 12.04 8.72
N PHE A 123 19.02 11.28 9.47
CA PHE A 123 19.13 9.82 9.40
C PHE A 123 18.90 9.25 10.79
N PHE A 124 17.73 8.66 11.03
CA PHE A 124 17.39 8.09 12.34
C PHE A 124 17.16 6.61 12.21
N TYR A 125 17.74 5.87 13.15
CA TYR A 125 17.58 4.45 13.34
C TYR A 125 17.04 4.33 14.77
N GLY A 126 15.87 3.73 14.92
CA GLY A 126 15.31 3.41 16.23
C GLY A 126 16.22 2.46 16.95
N ASP A 127 16.23 1.18 16.57
CA ASP A 127 17.05 0.22 17.32
C ASP A 127 18.47 0.03 16.77
N ALA A 128 18.60 -0.50 15.55
CA ALA A 128 19.85 -0.96 14.98
C ALA A 128 20.25 -0.15 13.74
N GLY A 129 21.42 0.48 13.78
CA GLY A 129 22.04 1.10 12.61
C GLY A 129 22.39 0.11 11.47
N GLY A 130 22.48 -1.17 11.80
CA GLY A 130 22.81 -2.29 10.92
C GLY A 130 21.69 -3.33 10.86
N ASN A 131 22.04 -4.60 10.99
CA ASN A 131 21.11 -5.72 10.85
C ASN A 131 20.54 -6.16 12.20
N MET A 132 19.37 -6.78 12.15
CA MET A 132 18.79 -7.56 13.26
C MET A 132 18.73 -9.05 12.90
N SER A 133 19.11 -9.90 13.84
CA SER A 133 19.17 -11.35 13.63
C SER A 133 18.92 -12.16 14.92
N GLY A 134 18.89 -13.48 14.81
CA GLY A 134 18.57 -14.35 15.95
C GLY A 134 17.12 -14.20 16.39
N HIS A 135 16.90 -13.80 17.64
CA HIS A 135 15.64 -13.49 18.30
C HIS A 135 15.61 -12.02 18.79
N ALA A 136 16.43 -11.16 18.19
CA ALA A 136 16.44 -9.73 18.51
C ALA A 136 15.05 -9.13 18.33
N GLN A 137 14.68 -8.19 19.19
CA GLN A 137 13.40 -7.50 19.14
C GLN A 137 13.63 -6.00 19.18
N GLY A 138 13.06 -5.28 18.23
CA GLY A 138 13.05 -3.83 18.22
C GLY A 138 11.93 -3.23 19.06
N GLY A 139 12.07 -1.94 19.36
CA GLY A 139 11.16 -1.12 20.15
C GLY A 139 10.11 -0.42 19.31
N ASP A 140 9.10 0.13 19.99
CA ASP A 140 8.06 0.93 19.32
C ASP A 140 8.49 2.42 19.31
N ASP A 141 9.04 2.89 18.20
CA ASP A 141 9.68 4.20 18.09
C ASP A 141 8.78 5.31 17.57
N THR A 142 9.15 6.54 17.88
CA THR A 142 8.41 7.74 17.47
C THR A 142 9.31 8.75 16.78
N PHE A 143 9.07 8.93 15.48
CA PHE A 143 9.76 9.89 14.63
C PHE A 143 8.87 11.11 14.37
N MET A 144 9.31 12.28 14.87
CA MET A 144 8.64 13.56 14.69
C MET A 144 9.51 14.55 13.91
N GLY A 145 8.97 15.04 12.79
CA GLY A 145 9.40 16.32 12.21
C GLY A 145 10.14 16.27 10.87
N GLY A 146 10.33 17.48 10.32
CA GLY A 146 10.62 17.73 8.90
C GLY A 146 11.95 18.41 8.65
N GLY A 147 12.89 17.62 8.13
CA GLY A 147 13.97 18.09 7.26
C GLY A 147 13.51 18.15 5.79
N VAL A 148 14.38 18.65 4.91
CA VAL A 148 14.12 18.70 3.46
C VAL A 148 14.40 17.37 2.75
N GLU A 149 15.19 16.50 3.38
CA GLU A 149 15.54 15.14 2.97
C GLU A 149 15.78 14.30 4.24
N ALA A 150 14.99 13.26 4.46
CA ALA A 150 15.12 12.42 5.66
C ALA A 150 15.00 10.93 5.32
N SER A 151 15.77 10.12 6.03
CA SER A 151 15.64 8.66 6.04
C SER A 151 15.45 8.20 7.49
N TYR A 152 14.35 7.53 7.75
CA TYR A 152 14.05 6.98 9.06
C TYR A 152 13.83 5.48 8.93
N TYR A 153 14.45 4.75 9.83
CA TYR A 153 14.36 3.31 9.99
C TYR A 153 13.82 3.11 11.40
N GLY A 154 12.69 2.42 11.55
CA GLY A 154 12.21 2.01 12.86
C GLY A 154 13.20 1.06 13.49
N ASP A 155 13.28 -0.19 13.03
CA ASP A 155 14.15 -1.14 13.71
C ASP A 155 15.56 -1.28 13.13
N ALA A 156 15.69 -1.82 11.91
CA ALA A 156 16.96 -2.18 11.30
C ALA A 156 17.31 -1.28 10.11
N GLY A 157 18.41 -0.54 10.21
CA GLY A 157 19.00 0.18 9.07
C GLY A 157 19.43 -0.73 7.91
N GLY A 158 19.61 -2.03 8.19
CA GLY A 158 19.99 -3.09 7.26
C GLY A 158 18.91 -4.15 7.10
N ASN A 159 19.29 -5.43 7.22
CA ASN A 159 18.36 -6.56 7.02
C ASN A 159 17.83 -7.08 8.36
N MET A 160 16.65 -7.71 8.32
CA MET A 160 16.14 -8.56 9.39
C MET A 160 16.14 -10.03 8.97
N SER A 161 16.53 -10.91 9.88
CA SER A 161 16.67 -12.34 9.60
C SER A 161 16.40 -13.23 10.81
N ASP A 162 16.42 -14.55 10.58
CA ASP A 162 16.14 -15.57 11.59
C ASP A 162 14.76 -15.41 12.23
N HIS A 163 14.64 -15.06 13.50
CA HIS A 163 13.38 -14.85 14.22
C HIS A 163 13.33 -13.44 14.82
N ALA A 164 14.08 -12.50 14.21
CA ALA A 164 14.03 -11.10 14.60
C ALA A 164 12.60 -10.56 14.48
N ARG A 165 12.25 -9.61 15.35
CA ARG A 165 10.96 -8.92 15.30
C ARG A 165 11.15 -7.42 15.37
N GLY A 166 10.47 -6.70 14.50
CA GLY A 166 10.39 -5.26 14.64
C GLY A 166 9.27 -4.84 15.59
N GLY A 167 9.32 -3.59 16.01
CA GLY A 167 8.33 -2.88 16.80
C GLY A 167 7.35 -2.10 15.93
N ASN A 168 6.39 -1.45 16.57
CA ASN A 168 5.32 -0.72 15.87
C ASN A 168 5.60 0.78 15.93
N ASP A 169 6.12 1.31 14.84
CA ASP A 169 6.69 2.63 14.78
C ASP A 169 5.70 3.68 14.31
N THR A 170 5.96 4.91 14.74
CA THR A 170 5.11 6.06 14.42
C THR A 170 5.91 7.18 13.80
N PHE A 171 5.60 7.50 12.55
CA PHE A 171 6.23 8.57 11.77
C PHE A 171 5.24 9.72 11.54
N THR A 172 5.54 10.92 12.07
CA THR A 172 4.66 12.09 11.96
C THR A 172 5.37 13.33 11.43
N GLY A 173 4.78 13.94 10.39
CA GLY A 173 5.05 15.34 10.03
C GLY A 173 6.43 15.57 9.42
N ALA A 174 7.01 14.54 8.83
CA ALA A 174 8.27 14.63 8.14
C ALA A 174 8.11 15.19 6.73
N GLY A 175 9.13 15.94 6.26
CA GLY A 175 9.15 16.59 4.96
C GLY A 175 9.23 15.55 3.83
N ARG A 176 9.89 15.89 2.72
CA ARG A 176 10.15 14.89 1.68
C ARG A 176 11.13 13.86 2.25
N GLY A 177 10.73 12.59 2.36
CA GLY A 177 11.52 11.58 3.04
C GLY A 177 11.26 10.16 2.57
N THR A 178 12.16 9.26 2.99
CA THR A 178 12.04 7.81 2.84
C THR A 178 11.91 7.20 4.23
N TYR A 179 10.88 6.39 4.41
CA TYR A 179 10.51 5.81 5.69
C TYR A 179 10.52 4.30 5.54
N TYR A 180 11.19 3.62 6.45
CA TYR A 180 11.17 2.18 6.61
C TYR A 180 10.62 1.94 8.01
N GLY A 181 9.53 1.18 8.12
CA GLY A 181 9.03 0.72 9.40
C GLY A 181 10.06 -0.20 10.01
N ASP A 182 10.22 -1.41 9.50
CA ASP A 182 11.18 -2.32 10.13
C ASP A 182 12.59 -2.32 9.52
N ALA A 183 12.75 -2.79 8.29
CA ALA A 183 14.04 -3.08 7.66
C ALA A 183 14.34 -2.16 6.48
N GLY A 184 15.45 -1.43 6.55
CA GLY A 184 16.00 -0.67 5.42
C GLY A 184 16.43 -1.56 4.22
N GLY A 185 16.62 -2.85 4.46
CA GLY A 185 17.02 -3.87 3.50
C GLY A 185 15.99 -4.99 3.35
N ASN A 186 16.44 -6.24 3.40
CA ASN A 186 15.59 -7.41 3.17
C ASN A 186 15.10 -8.03 4.50
N MET A 187 14.01 -8.77 4.41
CA MET A 187 13.56 -9.68 5.48
C MET A 187 13.60 -11.14 5.02
N SER A 188 14.06 -12.03 5.91
CA SER A 188 14.23 -13.45 5.60
C SER A 188 14.11 -14.36 6.83
N GLY A 189 14.16 -15.68 6.62
CA GLY A 189 13.96 -16.65 7.70
C GLY A 189 12.52 -16.67 8.21
N HIS A 190 12.35 -16.42 9.50
CA HIS A 190 11.10 -16.25 10.24
C HIS A 190 10.99 -14.84 10.83
N ALA A 191 11.71 -13.85 10.27
CA ALA A 191 11.62 -12.46 10.69
C ALA A 191 10.18 -11.96 10.56
N GLN A 192 9.77 -11.10 11.47
CA GLN A 192 8.43 -10.52 11.50
C GLN A 192 8.51 -9.01 11.66
N GLY A 193 7.82 -8.28 10.80
CA GLY A 193 7.68 -6.84 10.93
C GLY A 193 6.53 -6.41 11.83
N GLY A 194 6.56 -5.14 12.18
CA GLY A 194 5.64 -4.43 13.04
C GLY A 194 4.46 -3.84 12.30
N ASN A 195 3.58 -3.14 13.02
CA ASN A 195 2.40 -2.49 12.43
C ASN A 195 2.59 -0.98 12.55
N ASP A 196 3.12 -0.38 11.51
CA ASP A 196 3.67 0.95 11.51
C ASP A 196 2.66 1.98 11.04
N THR A 197 2.80 3.19 11.56
CA THR A 197 1.89 4.30 11.26
C THR A 197 2.66 5.49 10.72
N PHE A 198 2.35 5.83 9.48
CA PHE A 198 2.96 6.94 8.75
C PHE A 198 1.94 8.05 8.49
N THR A 199 2.27 9.28 8.88
CA THR A 199 1.49 10.46 8.57
C THR A 199 2.33 11.48 7.80
N GLY A 200 2.07 11.58 6.49
CA GLY A 200 2.76 12.47 5.55
C GLY A 200 2.41 13.95 5.74
N SER A 201 3.30 14.83 5.27
CA SER A 201 3.16 16.30 5.38
C SER A 201 2.78 17.00 4.07
N THR A 202 3.55 17.98 3.58
CA THR A 202 3.26 18.78 2.37
C THR A 202 4.21 18.45 1.21
N SER A 203 4.79 17.26 1.19
CA SER A 203 5.81 16.83 0.21
C SER A 203 5.64 15.35 -0.09
N GLY A 204 6.20 14.91 -1.23
CA GLY A 204 6.13 13.50 -1.64
C GLY A 204 6.87 12.57 -0.68
N ASN A 205 6.35 11.35 -0.49
CA ASN A 205 6.86 10.39 0.48
C ASN A 205 7.09 9.04 -0.21
N ILE A 206 8.16 8.35 0.18
CA ILE A 206 8.35 6.94 -0.15
C ILE A 206 8.34 6.19 1.18
N VAL A 207 7.35 5.34 1.36
CA VAL A 207 7.15 4.58 2.59
C VAL A 207 7.27 3.10 2.25
N TYR A 208 8.04 2.38 3.04
CA TYR A 208 8.06 0.93 3.13
C TYR A 208 7.56 0.61 4.54
N GLY A 209 6.51 -0.21 4.66
CA GLY A 209 6.06 -0.70 5.95
C GLY A 209 7.13 -1.61 6.52
N ASP A 210 7.33 -2.82 5.98
CA ASP A 210 8.34 -3.71 6.57
C ASP A 210 9.73 -3.66 5.93
N ALA A 211 9.86 -4.02 4.65
CA ALA A 211 11.14 -4.23 3.99
C ALA A 211 11.38 -3.25 2.84
N GLY A 212 12.45 -2.47 2.93
CA GLY A 212 12.95 -1.66 1.82
C GLY A 212 13.38 -2.46 0.58
N GLY A 213 13.65 -3.76 0.76
CA GLY A 213 14.09 -4.71 -0.27
C GLY A 213 13.12 -5.88 -0.46
N ASP A 214 13.68 -7.09 -0.55
CA ASP A 214 12.89 -8.32 -0.76
C ASP A 214 12.45 -8.96 0.57
N MET A 215 11.32 -9.67 0.52
CA MET A 215 10.87 -10.60 1.56
C MET A 215 10.95 -12.05 1.07
N SER A 216 11.41 -12.95 1.93
CA SER A 216 11.68 -14.34 1.55
C SER A 216 11.55 -15.34 2.69
N ASP A 217 11.66 -16.62 2.35
CA ASP A 217 11.52 -17.75 3.28
C ASP A 217 10.17 -17.79 3.98
N HIS A 218 10.07 -17.57 5.29
CA HIS A 218 8.83 -17.55 6.06
C HIS A 218 8.70 -16.21 6.80
N SER A 219 9.29 -15.14 6.25
CA SER A 219 9.14 -13.79 6.79
C SER A 219 7.69 -13.36 6.75
N LYS A 220 7.32 -12.46 7.66
CA LYS A 220 5.97 -11.90 7.74
C LYS A 220 6.06 -10.40 7.85
N GLY A 221 5.29 -9.71 7.04
CA GLY A 221 5.05 -8.30 7.26
C GLY A 221 3.95 -8.08 8.28
N GLY A 222 3.81 -6.85 8.75
CA GLY A 222 2.73 -6.40 9.59
C GLY A 222 1.76 -5.49 8.84
N ASN A 223 0.79 -4.96 9.56
CA ASN A 223 -0.32 -4.23 8.97
C ASN A 223 -0.09 -2.73 9.11
N ASP A 224 0.38 -2.11 8.05
CA ASP A 224 0.88 -0.76 8.03
C ASP A 224 -0.16 0.24 7.57
N SER A 225 -0.05 1.46 8.08
CA SER A 225 -1.01 2.51 7.85
C SER A 225 -0.34 3.79 7.39
N PHE A 226 -0.65 4.22 6.17
CA PHE A 226 -0.18 5.49 5.64
C PHE A 226 -1.33 6.47 5.40
N VAL A 227 -1.17 7.68 5.94
CA VAL A 227 -2.00 8.84 5.62
C VAL A 227 -1.18 9.83 4.81
N GLY A 228 -1.53 9.95 3.53
CA GLY A 228 -0.87 10.83 2.57
C GLY A 228 -0.98 12.31 2.93
N GLY A 229 0.04 13.05 2.49
CA GLY A 229 0.17 14.47 2.73
C GLY A 229 -0.87 15.36 2.03
N VAL A 230 -0.85 16.66 2.29
CA VAL A 230 -1.76 17.64 1.67
C VAL A 230 -1.09 18.40 0.52
N PHE A 231 -1.85 18.63 -0.57
CA PHE A 231 -1.54 19.51 -1.71
C PHE A 231 -0.24 19.20 -2.49
N PHE A 232 -0.36 18.76 -3.75
CA PHE A 232 0.78 18.61 -4.70
C PHE A 232 1.90 17.68 -4.21
N CYS A 233 1.54 16.51 -3.68
CA CYS A 233 2.51 15.48 -3.28
C CYS A 233 2.38 14.22 -4.15
N ASP A 234 3.53 13.62 -4.45
CA ASP A 234 3.66 12.30 -5.05
C ASP A 234 4.01 11.32 -3.94
N ASN A 235 3.08 10.43 -3.59
CA ASN A 235 3.29 9.45 -2.53
C ASN A 235 3.40 8.05 -3.12
N THR A 236 4.39 7.30 -2.66
CA THR A 236 4.55 5.88 -2.94
C THR A 236 4.58 5.15 -1.61
N PHE A 237 3.71 4.16 -1.47
CA PHE A 237 3.67 3.29 -0.30
C PHE A 237 3.76 1.85 -0.79
N TYR A 238 4.73 1.14 -0.22
CA TYR A 238 4.85 -0.31 -0.25
C TYR A 238 4.43 -0.76 1.15
N GLY A 239 3.38 -1.56 1.26
CA GLY A 239 2.94 -2.11 2.53
C GLY A 239 4.05 -3.00 3.09
N ASP A 240 4.33 -4.15 2.48
CA ASP A 240 5.42 -4.98 3.03
C ASP A 240 6.79 -4.79 2.35
N ALA A 241 6.94 -5.20 1.09
CA ALA A 241 8.20 -5.30 0.38
C ALA A 241 8.34 -4.26 -0.73
N GLY A 242 9.36 -3.41 -0.64
CA GLY A 242 9.78 -2.53 -1.73
C GLY A 242 10.23 -3.27 -2.99
N GLY A 243 10.68 -4.53 -2.83
CA GLY A 243 11.12 -5.44 -3.88
C GLY A 243 10.14 -6.58 -4.12
N ASN A 244 10.65 -7.81 -4.14
CA ASN A 244 9.89 -9.02 -4.42
C ASN A 244 9.53 -9.78 -3.14
N MET A 245 8.44 -10.55 -3.20
CA MET A 245 8.13 -11.57 -2.21
C MET A 245 8.29 -12.97 -2.79
N SER A 246 8.90 -13.86 -2.02
CA SER A 246 9.16 -15.23 -2.47
C SER A 246 9.15 -16.26 -1.33
N GLY A 247 9.21 -17.55 -1.69
CA GLY A 247 9.21 -18.62 -0.70
C GLY A 247 7.83 -18.79 -0.08
N HIS A 248 7.72 -18.74 1.24
CA HIS A 248 6.51 -18.74 2.06
C HIS A 248 6.32 -17.39 2.79
N ALA A 249 6.91 -16.31 2.28
CA ALA A 249 6.71 -14.98 2.82
C ALA A 249 5.21 -14.64 2.82
N GLN A 250 4.77 -13.92 3.84
CA GLN A 250 3.39 -13.49 3.99
C GLN A 250 3.36 -11.98 4.23
N GLY A 251 2.58 -11.27 3.44
CA GLY A 251 2.30 -9.87 3.63
C GLY A 251 1.19 -9.63 4.65
N GLY A 252 1.14 -8.40 5.14
CA GLY A 252 0.15 -7.87 6.04
C GLY A 252 -0.99 -7.18 5.30
N ASN A 253 -1.94 -6.66 6.08
CA ASN A 253 -3.13 -6.01 5.58
C ASN A 253 -2.97 -4.50 5.73
N ASP A 254 -2.56 -3.85 4.67
CA ASP A 254 -2.09 -2.48 4.67
C ASP A 254 -3.18 -1.49 4.30
N THR A 255 -3.04 -0.26 4.80
CA THR A 255 -4.03 0.78 4.59
C THR A 255 -3.38 2.07 4.13
N PHE A 256 -3.82 2.56 2.96
CA PHE A 256 -3.45 3.87 2.46
C PHE A 256 -4.67 4.80 2.33
N THR A 257 -4.63 5.92 3.05
CA THR A 257 -5.50 7.07 2.78
C THR A 257 -4.74 8.16 2.04
N GLY A 258 -5.11 8.41 0.78
CA GLY A 258 -4.50 9.43 -0.06
C GLY A 258 -4.72 10.86 0.43
N GLY A 259 -3.89 11.78 -0.08
CA GLY A 259 -3.90 13.19 0.28
C GLY A 259 -5.07 14.04 -0.24
N SER A 260 -5.23 15.27 0.26
CA SER A 260 -6.47 16.06 0.08
C SER A 260 -6.70 16.75 -1.27
N ASP A 261 -5.67 17.09 -2.04
CA ASP A 261 -5.84 17.83 -3.32
C ASP A 261 -4.62 17.69 -4.23
N ARG A 262 -4.83 17.37 -5.52
CA ARG A 262 -3.77 17.31 -6.55
C ARG A 262 -2.59 16.42 -6.15
N THR A 263 -2.87 15.21 -5.72
CA THR A 263 -1.84 14.23 -5.33
C THR A 263 -1.74 13.12 -6.36
N THR A 264 -0.53 12.61 -6.56
CA THR A 264 -0.27 11.35 -7.27
C THR A 264 0.01 10.31 -6.22
N ASN A 265 -0.76 9.23 -6.18
CA ASN A 265 -0.59 8.19 -5.18
C ASN A 265 -0.33 6.86 -5.89
N THR A 266 0.72 6.16 -5.48
CA THR A 266 1.01 4.80 -5.89
C THR A 266 1.03 3.92 -4.66
N PHE A 267 0.23 2.86 -4.67
CA PHE A 267 0.18 1.88 -3.62
C PHE A 267 0.51 0.51 -4.19
N TYR A 268 1.41 -0.17 -3.51
CA TYR A 268 1.62 -1.60 -3.59
C TYR A 268 1.26 -2.10 -2.20
N GLY A 269 0.25 -2.96 -2.07
CA GLY A 269 -0.07 -3.58 -0.79
C GLY A 269 1.11 -4.43 -0.34
N ASP A 270 1.39 -5.57 -0.98
CA ASP A 270 2.48 -6.39 -0.46
C ASP A 270 3.84 -6.21 -1.13
N ALA A 271 3.92 -6.24 -2.46
CA ALA A 271 5.18 -6.29 -3.21
C ALA A 271 5.27 -5.21 -4.29
N GLY A 272 6.25 -4.33 -4.17
CA GLY A 272 6.61 -3.38 -5.23
C GLY A 272 7.04 -4.03 -6.55
N GLY A 273 7.53 -5.26 -6.47
CA GLY A 273 8.00 -6.09 -7.57
C GLY A 273 7.11 -7.31 -7.80
N ASN A 274 7.72 -8.50 -7.87
CA ASN A 274 7.02 -9.75 -8.17
C ASN A 274 6.70 -10.55 -6.92
N MET A 275 5.63 -11.34 -6.98
CA MET A 275 5.36 -12.40 -6.00
C MET A 275 5.54 -13.78 -6.64
N SER A 276 6.21 -14.68 -5.92
CA SER A 276 6.52 -16.01 -6.44
C SER A 276 6.58 -17.09 -5.37
N GLY A 277 6.67 -18.35 -5.82
CA GLY A 277 6.75 -19.49 -4.90
C GLY A 277 5.41 -19.74 -4.22
N HIS A 278 5.38 -19.73 -2.90
CA HIS A 278 4.18 -19.85 -2.05
C HIS A 278 3.91 -18.57 -1.25
N ALA A 279 4.43 -17.42 -1.72
CA ALA A 279 4.18 -16.14 -1.11
C ALA A 279 2.67 -15.84 -1.06
N ARG A 280 2.24 -15.11 -0.05
CA ARG A 280 0.84 -14.72 0.13
C ARG A 280 0.76 -13.24 0.42
N GLY A 281 -0.14 -12.56 -0.30
CA GLY A 281 -0.52 -11.20 0.03
C GLY A 281 -1.57 -11.14 1.13
N GLY A 282 -1.72 -9.96 1.72
CA GLY A 282 -2.77 -9.61 2.66
C GLY A 282 -3.95 -8.89 2.01
N ASP A 283 -4.97 -8.60 2.81
CA ASP A 283 -6.17 -7.91 2.33
C ASP A 283 -5.98 -6.39 2.51
N ASP A 284 -5.67 -5.68 1.43
CA ASP A 284 -5.25 -4.27 1.47
C ASP A 284 -6.36 -3.27 1.17
N SER A 285 -6.17 -2.04 1.65
CA SER A 285 -7.18 -1.00 1.59
C SER A 285 -6.62 0.33 1.12
N PHE A 286 -7.15 0.83 0.00
CA PHE A 286 -6.83 2.13 -0.53
C PHE A 286 -8.06 3.05 -0.57
N THR A 287 -7.91 4.25 -0.03
CA THR A 287 -8.84 5.35 -0.22
C THR A 287 -8.13 6.49 -0.94
N GLY A 288 -8.44 6.68 -2.23
CA GLY A 288 -7.99 7.83 -3.01
C GLY A 288 -8.48 9.08 -2.31
N GLY A 289 -7.59 10.03 -2.06
CA GLY A 289 -7.88 11.12 -1.13
C GLY A 289 -8.94 12.13 -1.62
N GLY A 290 -8.62 13.42 -1.50
CA GLY A 290 -9.56 14.46 -1.90
C GLY A 290 -9.60 14.69 -3.43
N VAL A 291 -9.73 15.96 -3.82
CA VAL A 291 -10.08 16.33 -5.20
C VAL A 291 -8.86 16.23 -6.12
N ARG A 292 -9.04 15.87 -7.40
CA ARG A 292 -7.99 15.90 -8.44
C ARG A 292 -6.80 14.97 -8.19
N THR A 293 -7.06 13.75 -7.76
CA THR A 293 -6.01 12.78 -7.44
C THR A 293 -5.84 11.77 -8.57
N ASP A 294 -4.59 11.52 -8.97
CA ASP A 294 -4.24 10.40 -9.83
C ASP A 294 -3.79 9.26 -8.92
N ASN A 295 -4.38 8.08 -9.09
CA ASN A 295 -4.13 6.95 -8.21
C ASN A 295 -3.74 5.72 -9.02
N THR A 296 -2.67 5.05 -8.59
CA THR A 296 -2.25 3.75 -9.07
C THR A 296 -2.29 2.79 -7.89
N PHE A 297 -3.03 1.70 -8.04
CA PHE A 297 -3.23 0.69 -7.02
C PHE A 297 -2.88 -0.68 -7.59
N TYR A 298 -2.04 -1.39 -6.86
CA TYR A 298 -1.83 -2.82 -6.96
C TYR A 298 -2.09 -3.34 -5.55
N GLY A 299 -3.03 -4.27 -5.38
CA GLY A 299 -3.26 -4.88 -4.08
C GLY A 299 -2.04 -5.69 -3.71
N ASP A 300 -1.71 -6.79 -4.40
CA ASP A 300 -0.54 -7.55 -3.96
C ASP A 300 0.78 -7.20 -4.67
N ALA A 301 0.81 -7.22 -6.00
CA ALA A 301 2.07 -7.18 -6.77
C ALA A 301 2.09 -6.07 -7.81
N GLY A 302 3.07 -5.16 -7.69
CA GLY A 302 3.37 -4.18 -8.75
C GLY A 302 3.81 -4.81 -10.07
N GLY A 303 4.36 -6.02 -10.01
CA GLY A 303 4.85 -6.81 -11.14
C GLY A 303 4.05 -8.08 -11.39
N ASP A 304 4.74 -9.20 -11.59
CA ASP A 304 4.14 -10.50 -11.90
C ASP A 304 3.85 -11.32 -10.64
N MET A 305 2.76 -12.10 -10.67
CA MET A 305 2.52 -13.21 -9.74
C MET A 305 2.75 -14.56 -10.42
N SER A 306 3.51 -15.44 -9.78
CA SER A 306 3.86 -16.73 -10.38
C SER A 306 3.99 -17.88 -9.39
N GLY A 307 4.08 -19.10 -9.92
CA GLY A 307 4.23 -20.30 -9.09
C GLY A 307 2.93 -20.62 -8.36
N HIS A 308 2.94 -20.64 -7.04
CA HIS A 308 1.77 -20.83 -6.17
C HIS A 308 1.50 -19.59 -5.31
N ALA A 309 1.94 -18.40 -5.76
CA ALA A 309 1.61 -17.15 -5.10
C ALA A 309 0.10 -16.97 -5.01
N GLN A 310 -0.36 -16.33 -3.94
CA GLN A 310 -1.78 -16.08 -3.72
C GLN A 310 -1.95 -14.63 -3.29
N GLY A 311 -2.88 -13.94 -3.94
CA GLY A 311 -3.30 -12.60 -3.57
C GLY A 311 -4.35 -12.59 -2.46
N GLY A 312 -4.49 -11.44 -1.82
CA GLY A 312 -5.52 -11.11 -0.85
C GLY A 312 -6.71 -10.43 -1.48
N ASN A 313 -7.73 -10.14 -0.67
CA ASN A 313 -8.99 -9.55 -1.12
C ASN A 313 -8.98 -8.06 -0.86
N ASP A 314 -8.73 -7.31 -1.91
CA ASP A 314 -8.34 -5.92 -1.82
C ASP A 314 -9.50 -4.97 -1.99
N THR A 315 -9.37 -3.80 -1.38
CA THR A 315 -10.38 -2.75 -1.44
C THR A 315 -9.79 -1.46 -1.98
N PHE A 316 -10.25 -1.06 -3.16
CA PHE A 316 -9.98 0.27 -3.70
C PHE A 316 -11.24 1.14 -3.65
N THR A 317 -11.12 2.31 -3.06
CA THR A 317 -12.12 3.39 -3.18
C THR A 317 -11.46 4.61 -3.77
N GLY A 318 -11.83 4.96 -5.00
CA GLY A 318 -11.36 6.15 -5.69
C GLY A 318 -11.75 7.44 -4.97
N GLY A 319 -10.94 8.48 -5.15
CA GLY A 319 -11.13 9.74 -4.44
C GLY A 319 -12.40 10.50 -4.83
N LEU A 320 -12.86 11.33 -3.89
CA LEU A 320 -13.98 12.22 -4.14
C LEU A 320 -13.49 13.42 -4.94
N THR A 321 -13.92 13.56 -6.20
CA THR A 321 -13.95 14.90 -6.76
C THR A 321 -15.09 15.66 -6.08
N ALA A 322 -14.75 16.65 -5.25
CA ALA A 322 -15.75 17.62 -4.83
C ALA A 322 -16.37 18.26 -6.08
N PRO A 323 -17.59 18.83 -5.97
CA PRO A 323 -18.20 19.73 -6.96
C PRO A 323 -17.36 20.98 -7.26
N ASP A 324 -16.12 20.83 -7.71
CA ASP A 324 -15.30 21.95 -8.11
C ASP A 324 -15.79 22.43 -9.46
N THR A 325 -16.57 23.51 -9.40
CA THR A 325 -17.06 24.25 -10.56
C THR A 325 -15.94 24.85 -11.43
N SER A 326 -14.68 24.78 -11.00
CA SER A 326 -13.52 25.30 -11.73
C SER A 326 -12.83 24.21 -12.56
N ALA A 327 -13.38 23.98 -13.76
CA ALA A 327 -12.85 23.14 -14.85
C ALA A 327 -12.75 21.63 -14.57
N ALA A 328 -13.12 20.83 -15.58
CA ALA A 328 -12.89 19.39 -15.62
C ALA A 328 -11.38 19.13 -15.56
N PHE A 329 -10.88 18.72 -14.40
CA PHE A 329 -9.54 18.19 -14.28
C PHE A 329 -9.62 16.68 -14.45
N LEU A 330 -8.78 16.17 -15.34
CA LEU A 330 -8.65 14.74 -15.59
C LEU A 330 -8.05 14.09 -14.34
N CYS A 331 -8.80 13.19 -13.72
CA CYS A 331 -8.27 12.31 -12.67
C CYS A 331 -8.23 10.90 -13.26
N ASN A 332 -7.11 10.20 -13.10
CA ASN A 332 -6.91 8.87 -13.63
C ASN A 332 -6.69 7.90 -12.48
N ASN A 333 -7.52 6.86 -12.44
CA ASN A 333 -7.35 5.75 -11.52
C ASN A 333 -6.99 4.52 -12.36
N THR A 334 -5.84 3.92 -12.08
CA THR A 334 -5.41 2.64 -12.65
C THR A 334 -5.28 1.65 -11.51
N VAL A 335 -6.09 0.61 -11.53
CA VAL A 335 -6.29 -0.29 -10.39
C VAL A 335 -6.21 -1.71 -10.88
N PHE A 336 -5.35 -2.50 -10.26
CA PHE A 336 -5.30 -3.96 -10.35
C PHE A 336 -5.52 -4.47 -8.95
N GLY A 337 -6.47 -5.37 -8.74
CA GLY A 337 -6.69 -6.00 -7.44
C GLY A 337 -5.45 -6.77 -7.03
N ASP A 338 -4.95 -7.72 -7.83
CA ASP A 338 -3.71 -8.42 -7.44
C ASP A 338 -2.44 -7.91 -8.14
N ALA A 339 -2.32 -8.08 -9.47
CA ALA A 339 -1.03 -7.97 -10.18
C ALA A 339 -1.03 -6.92 -11.30
N GLY A 340 -0.17 -5.91 -11.18
CA GLY A 340 0.08 -4.93 -12.25
C GLY A 340 0.65 -5.53 -13.54
N GLY A 341 1.27 -6.70 -13.43
CA GLY A 341 1.84 -7.50 -14.52
C GLY A 341 1.01 -8.75 -14.83
N ASN A 342 1.70 -9.88 -14.93
CA ASN A 342 1.11 -11.14 -15.35
C ASN A 342 0.90 -12.10 -14.17
N MET A 343 -0.21 -12.81 -14.18
CA MET A 343 -0.40 -14.02 -13.37
C MET A 343 -0.11 -15.28 -14.19
N SER A 344 0.72 -16.17 -13.65
CA SER A 344 1.13 -17.41 -14.34
C SER A 344 1.34 -18.59 -13.38
N GLY A 345 1.61 -19.78 -13.92
CA GLY A 345 1.74 -21.00 -13.13
C GLY A 345 0.42 -21.42 -12.49
N HIS A 346 0.40 -21.49 -11.16
CA HIS A 346 -0.74 -21.78 -10.30
C HIS A 346 -1.08 -20.60 -9.38
N ALA A 347 -0.66 -19.39 -9.75
CA ALA A 347 -0.99 -18.16 -9.03
C ALA A 347 -2.51 -18.01 -8.93
N ARG A 348 -2.98 -17.35 -7.86
CA ARG A 348 -4.39 -17.10 -7.61
C ARG A 348 -4.61 -15.69 -7.12
N GLY A 349 -5.59 -15.03 -7.71
CA GLY A 349 -6.06 -13.75 -7.25
C GLY A 349 -7.03 -13.88 -6.09
N GLY A 350 -7.23 -12.80 -5.36
CA GLY A 350 -8.29 -12.63 -4.38
C GLY A 350 -9.54 -12.02 -4.96
N ASN A 351 -10.53 -11.78 -4.10
CA ASN A 351 -11.86 -11.30 -4.51
C ASN A 351 -12.00 -9.83 -4.15
N ASP A 352 -11.82 -8.97 -5.13
CA ASP A 352 -11.55 -7.57 -4.87
C ASP A 352 -12.79 -6.71 -4.95
N THR A 353 -12.78 -5.60 -4.22
CA THR A 353 -13.83 -4.60 -4.22
C THR A 353 -13.27 -3.27 -4.70
N LEU A 354 -13.45 -2.98 -5.98
CA LEU A 354 -12.84 -1.84 -6.66
C LEU A 354 -13.91 -0.81 -7.04
N THR A 355 -13.88 0.36 -6.42
CA THR A 355 -14.82 1.46 -6.69
C THR A 355 -14.10 2.66 -7.29
N GLY A 356 -14.44 3.00 -8.54
CA GLY A 356 -13.87 4.14 -9.27
C GLY A 356 -14.27 5.51 -8.69
N ALA A 357 -13.43 6.51 -8.93
CA ALA A 357 -13.71 7.88 -8.52
C ALA A 357 -14.86 8.49 -9.34
N SER A 358 -15.69 9.31 -8.69
CA SER A 358 -16.76 10.08 -9.35
C SER A 358 -16.29 11.50 -9.64
N GLY A 359 -16.70 12.08 -10.78
CA GLY A 359 -16.30 13.43 -11.19
C GLY A 359 -16.24 13.65 -12.69
N ASP A 360 -16.73 14.78 -13.20
CA ASP A 360 -16.71 15.04 -14.64
C ASP A 360 -15.26 15.15 -15.17
N GLY A 361 -14.88 14.31 -16.13
CA GLY A 361 -13.52 14.21 -16.65
C GLY A 361 -12.66 13.10 -16.01
N VAL A 362 -13.20 12.31 -15.09
CA VAL A 362 -12.51 11.17 -14.48
C VAL A 362 -12.41 9.99 -15.45
N THR A 363 -11.26 9.32 -15.44
CA THR A 363 -11.06 8.00 -16.05
C THR A 363 -10.73 6.98 -14.97
N ASN A 364 -11.48 5.89 -14.94
CA ASN A 364 -11.24 4.75 -14.08
C ASN A 364 -10.93 3.53 -14.96
N ILE A 365 -9.79 2.88 -14.72
CA ILE A 365 -9.43 1.57 -15.26
C ILE A 365 -9.32 0.66 -14.06
N LEU A 366 -10.31 -0.22 -13.90
CA LEU A 366 -10.39 -1.19 -12.82
C LEU A 366 -10.27 -2.58 -13.44
N VAL A 367 -9.24 -3.31 -13.04
CA VAL A 367 -8.99 -4.69 -13.41
C VAL A 367 -9.03 -5.49 -12.11
N GLY A 368 -9.87 -6.51 -12.01
CA GLY A 368 -10.02 -7.28 -10.78
C GLY A 368 -8.71 -7.97 -10.42
N ASP A 369 -8.20 -8.90 -11.22
CA ASP A 369 -6.94 -9.54 -10.84
C ASP A 369 -5.69 -8.86 -11.42
N ALA A 370 -5.52 -8.92 -12.75
CA ALA A 370 -4.21 -8.69 -13.34
C ALA A 370 -4.22 -8.18 -14.77
N LYS A 371 -3.10 -7.60 -15.21
CA LYS A 371 -2.99 -7.18 -16.61
C LYS A 371 -3.11 -8.35 -17.59
N SER A 372 -2.51 -9.50 -17.29
CA SER A 372 -2.73 -10.70 -18.10
C SER A 372 -2.61 -11.99 -17.31
N MET A 373 -3.35 -13.02 -17.74
CA MET A 373 -3.34 -14.33 -17.11
C MET A 373 -3.02 -15.44 -18.09
N SER A 374 -2.23 -16.41 -17.62
CA SER A 374 -1.81 -17.54 -18.44
C SER A 374 -1.63 -18.83 -17.65
N GLU A 375 -1.30 -19.90 -18.37
CA GLU A 375 -1.03 -21.23 -17.80
C GLU A 375 -2.19 -21.78 -16.98
N SER A 376 -2.06 -21.97 -15.66
CA SER A 376 -3.12 -22.47 -14.78
C SER A 376 -3.47 -21.45 -13.68
N ALA A 377 -3.17 -20.16 -13.91
CA ALA A 377 -3.55 -19.08 -13.04
C ALA A 377 -5.08 -19.00 -12.89
N LYS A 378 -5.54 -18.44 -11.77
CA LYS A 378 -6.96 -18.28 -11.49
C LYS A 378 -7.26 -16.89 -10.95
N GLY A 379 -8.31 -16.29 -11.45
CA GLY A 379 -8.85 -15.06 -10.93
C GLY A 379 -9.75 -15.31 -9.73
N GLY A 380 -10.04 -14.25 -8.99
CA GLY A 380 -11.08 -14.20 -7.98
C GLY A 380 -12.41 -13.70 -8.55
N ASN A 381 -13.37 -13.48 -7.64
CA ASN A 381 -14.72 -13.07 -8.00
C ASN A 381 -14.92 -11.65 -7.51
N ASP A 382 -14.78 -10.71 -8.42
CA ASP A 382 -14.55 -9.33 -8.09
C ASP A 382 -15.82 -8.51 -8.17
N THR A 383 -15.83 -7.40 -7.43
CA THR A 383 -16.89 -6.41 -7.47
C THR A 383 -16.33 -5.08 -7.91
N LEU A 384 -16.59 -4.73 -9.17
CA LEU A 384 -16.08 -3.52 -9.81
C LEU A 384 -17.22 -2.51 -9.97
N THR A 385 -17.06 -1.31 -9.40
CA THR A 385 -18.06 -0.23 -9.51
C THR A 385 -17.46 0.98 -10.22
N GLY A 386 -18.06 1.35 -11.35
CA GLY A 386 -17.70 2.55 -12.09
C GLY A 386 -18.01 3.85 -11.34
N GLY A 387 -17.23 4.89 -11.66
CA GLY A 387 -17.43 6.24 -11.17
C GLY A 387 -18.63 6.94 -11.80
N ASN A 388 -19.22 7.90 -11.08
CA ASN A 388 -20.39 8.66 -11.54
C ASN A 388 -20.02 10.05 -12.07
N SER A 389 -20.75 10.53 -13.08
CA SER A 389 -20.70 11.91 -13.56
C SER A 389 -21.65 12.82 -12.78
N THR A 390 -21.14 13.97 -12.36
CA THR A 390 -21.90 14.95 -11.57
C THR A 390 -22.72 15.90 -12.43
N GLY A 391 -22.40 16.03 -13.72
CA GLY A 391 -23.10 16.91 -14.66
C GLY A 391 -22.95 18.40 -14.35
N LEU A 392 -21.97 18.77 -13.52
CA LEU A 392 -21.75 20.14 -13.07
C LEU A 392 -20.83 20.91 -14.01
N VAL A 393 -19.93 20.23 -14.70
CA VAL A 393 -19.06 20.80 -15.72
C VAL A 393 -19.11 19.94 -16.99
N SER A 394 -18.75 20.52 -18.13
CA SER A 394 -18.62 19.73 -19.37
C SER A 394 -17.44 18.79 -19.21
N GLY A 395 -17.73 17.49 -19.10
CA GLY A 395 -16.75 16.43 -18.98
C GLY A 395 -17.43 15.08 -19.09
N THR A 396 -16.64 14.04 -19.37
CA THR A 396 -17.11 12.67 -19.49
C THR A 396 -16.42 11.84 -18.42
N VAL A 397 -17.17 11.03 -17.70
CA VAL A 397 -16.60 9.95 -16.89
C VAL A 397 -16.43 8.73 -17.77
N THR A 398 -15.23 8.16 -17.79
CA THR A 398 -14.95 6.91 -18.49
C THR A 398 -14.62 5.84 -17.47
N ASN A 399 -15.37 4.74 -17.49
CA ASN A 399 -15.11 3.57 -16.67
C ASN A 399 -14.78 2.41 -17.61
N ILE A 400 -13.59 1.85 -17.46
CA ILE A 400 -13.17 0.59 -18.06
C ILE A 400 -13.11 -0.41 -16.90
N LEU A 401 -14.01 -1.39 -16.92
CA LEU A 401 -14.13 -2.41 -15.90
C LEU A 401 -13.81 -3.76 -16.53
N ILE A 402 -12.83 -4.48 -16.00
CA ILE A 402 -12.40 -5.78 -16.50
C ILE A 402 -12.40 -6.70 -15.28
N GLY A 403 -13.25 -7.74 -15.29
CA GLY A 403 -13.40 -8.65 -14.15
C GLY A 403 -12.07 -9.29 -13.79
N ASP A 404 -11.51 -10.17 -14.63
CA ASP A 404 -10.23 -10.79 -14.28
C ASP A 404 -9.00 -10.04 -14.85
N ALA A 405 -8.86 -10.01 -16.19
CA ALA A 405 -7.62 -9.59 -16.83
C ALA A 405 -7.76 -9.16 -18.28
N GLU A 406 -7.00 -8.14 -18.72
CA GLU A 406 -7.10 -7.63 -20.10
C GLU A 406 -6.93 -8.75 -21.16
N PHE A 407 -6.05 -9.70 -20.89
CA PHE A 407 -5.80 -10.86 -21.76
C PHE A 407 -5.68 -12.15 -20.96
N MET A 408 -6.42 -13.19 -21.39
CA MET A 408 -6.33 -14.52 -20.80
C MET A 408 -5.96 -15.58 -21.83
N SER A 409 -5.06 -16.48 -21.45
CA SER A 409 -4.55 -17.52 -22.35
C SER A 409 -4.24 -18.85 -21.66
N GLY A 410 -3.86 -19.86 -22.44
CA GLY A 410 -3.44 -21.16 -21.88
C GLY A 410 -4.60 -21.95 -21.31
N SER A 411 -4.57 -22.24 -20.00
CA SER A 411 -5.65 -22.88 -19.24
C SER A 411 -6.06 -22.03 -18.02
N ALA A 412 -5.79 -20.73 -18.08
CA ALA A 412 -6.19 -19.76 -17.06
C ALA A 412 -7.71 -19.77 -16.88
N LYS A 413 -8.16 -19.41 -15.68
CA LYS A 413 -9.58 -19.38 -15.33
C LYS A 413 -9.94 -18.08 -14.67
N GLY A 414 -10.98 -17.44 -15.18
CA GLY A 414 -11.61 -16.32 -14.54
C GLY A 414 -12.53 -16.73 -13.39
N GLY A 415 -12.91 -15.78 -12.56
CA GLY A 415 -13.97 -15.91 -11.58
C GLY A 415 -15.29 -15.31 -12.04
N ASP A 416 -16.26 -15.31 -11.12
CA ASP A 416 -17.65 -14.91 -11.39
C ASP A 416 -17.85 -13.45 -10.94
N ASP A 417 -17.68 -12.49 -11.84
CA ASP A 417 -17.53 -11.09 -11.47
C ASP A 417 -18.85 -10.31 -11.43
N THR A 418 -18.87 -9.23 -10.65
CA THR A 418 -19.97 -8.26 -10.60
C THR A 418 -19.50 -6.88 -11.01
N LEU A 419 -19.89 -6.45 -12.21
CA LEU A 419 -19.51 -5.18 -12.80
C LEU A 419 -20.69 -4.21 -12.77
N ILE A 420 -20.54 -3.10 -12.03
CA ILE A 420 -21.58 -2.11 -11.78
C ILE A 420 -21.27 -0.83 -12.53
N ALA A 421 -22.18 -0.43 -13.42
CA ALA A 421 -22.03 0.76 -14.24
C ALA A 421 -22.05 2.04 -13.42
N GLY A 422 -21.21 3.00 -13.82
CA GLY A 422 -21.33 4.39 -13.38
C GLY A 422 -22.57 5.06 -13.97
N THR A 423 -23.10 6.04 -13.25
CA THR A 423 -24.28 6.82 -13.66
C THR A 423 -23.95 8.28 -13.91
N ALA A 424 -24.80 8.99 -14.64
CA ALA A 424 -24.68 10.42 -14.89
C ALA A 424 -25.89 11.19 -14.36
N ALA A 425 -25.62 12.29 -13.65
CA ALA A 425 -26.65 13.29 -13.37
C ALA A 425 -27.10 14.01 -14.66
N PRO A 426 -28.26 14.68 -14.67
CA PRO A 426 -28.74 15.40 -15.84
C PRO A 426 -27.72 16.41 -16.37
N GLY A 427 -27.34 16.28 -17.65
CA GLY A 427 -26.31 17.12 -18.29
C GLY A 427 -24.89 16.55 -18.22
N GLY A 428 -24.67 15.48 -17.44
CA GLY A 428 -23.43 14.72 -17.42
C GLY A 428 -23.34 13.69 -18.54
N THR A 429 -22.17 13.08 -18.69
CA THR A 429 -21.95 11.95 -19.60
C THR A 429 -21.06 10.93 -18.90
N VAL A 430 -21.51 9.69 -18.88
CA VAL A 430 -20.74 8.53 -18.44
C VAL A 430 -20.59 7.59 -19.63
N ILE A 431 -19.42 6.96 -19.73
CA ILE A 431 -19.11 5.86 -20.64
C ILE A 431 -18.70 4.69 -19.75
N ASN A 432 -19.35 3.54 -19.94
CA ASN A 432 -18.99 2.31 -19.28
C ASN A 432 -18.61 1.28 -20.34
N ASP A 433 -17.38 0.80 -20.27
CA ASP A 433 -16.82 -0.27 -21.09
C ASP A 433 -16.49 -1.43 -20.15
N MET A 434 -17.11 -2.59 -20.38
CA MET A 434 -17.13 -3.70 -19.44
C MET A 434 -16.72 -5.01 -20.10
N TRP A 435 -15.80 -5.71 -19.47
CA TRP A 435 -15.39 -7.08 -19.79
C TRP A 435 -15.68 -7.95 -18.57
N GLY A 436 -16.48 -8.99 -18.76
CA GLY A 436 -16.77 -9.98 -17.72
C GLY A 436 -15.47 -10.60 -17.24
N ASP A 437 -14.64 -11.07 -18.17
CA ASP A 437 -13.35 -11.68 -17.85
C ASP A 437 -12.18 -10.93 -18.52
N GLY A 438 -12.38 -10.56 -19.79
CA GLY A 438 -11.34 -10.01 -20.67
C GLY A 438 -11.12 -10.80 -21.96
N GLN A 439 -10.03 -10.50 -22.68
CA GLN A 439 -9.83 -11.11 -23.99
C GLN A 439 -9.35 -12.57 -23.87
N LEU A 440 -10.27 -13.51 -24.09
CA LEU A 440 -10.00 -14.95 -24.03
C LEU A 440 -9.27 -15.48 -25.28
N SER A 441 -8.26 -16.33 -25.07
CA SER A 441 -7.55 -17.05 -26.12
C SER A 441 -7.08 -18.45 -25.69
N GLY A 442 -6.79 -19.32 -26.66
CA GLY A 442 -6.33 -20.67 -26.39
C GLY A 442 -7.40 -21.52 -25.69
N GLY A 443 -7.08 -22.08 -24.52
CA GLY A 443 -7.99 -22.86 -23.69
C GLY A 443 -8.39 -22.16 -22.39
N ALA A 444 -8.16 -20.84 -22.30
CA ALA A 444 -8.62 -20.02 -21.18
C ALA A 444 -10.15 -20.07 -21.09
N LYS A 445 -10.65 -19.87 -19.88
CA LYS A 445 -12.08 -19.84 -19.59
C LYS A 445 -12.33 -18.68 -18.66
N GLY A 446 -13.35 -17.90 -18.94
CA GLY A 446 -13.90 -17.01 -17.94
C GLY A 446 -14.82 -17.70 -16.94
N GLY A 447 -15.39 -16.91 -16.05
CA GLY A 447 -16.47 -17.29 -15.15
C GLY A 447 -17.81 -16.76 -15.62
N LYS A 448 -18.73 -16.59 -14.68
CA LYS A 448 -20.15 -16.29 -14.88
C LYS A 448 -20.46 -14.91 -14.30
N ASP A 449 -20.55 -13.93 -15.19
CA ASP A 449 -20.52 -12.54 -14.75
C ASP A 449 -21.90 -11.90 -14.64
N LEU A 450 -21.95 -10.83 -13.86
CA LEU A 450 -23.13 -10.01 -13.66
C LEU A 450 -22.81 -8.55 -14.02
N PHE A 451 -23.41 -8.09 -15.12
CA PHE A 451 -23.34 -6.69 -15.55
C PHE A 451 -24.56 -5.92 -15.01
N VAL A 452 -24.34 -4.96 -14.12
CA VAL A 452 -25.39 -4.23 -13.40
C VAL A 452 -25.52 -2.80 -13.91
N PHE A 453 -26.69 -2.49 -14.45
CA PHE A 453 -27.09 -1.16 -14.89
C PHE A 453 -28.16 -0.62 -13.95
N LYS A 454 -27.74 0.23 -13.01
CA LYS A 454 -28.60 0.72 -11.93
C LYS A 454 -28.80 2.22 -12.01
N ASP A 455 -30.04 2.65 -12.21
CA ASP A 455 -30.44 4.04 -12.08
C ASP A 455 -30.57 4.43 -10.60
N ASN A 456 -30.18 5.67 -10.26
CA ASN A 456 -30.31 6.20 -8.91
C ASN A 456 -31.06 7.54 -8.91
N SER A 457 -32.36 7.46 -8.64
CA SER A 457 -33.28 8.61 -8.56
C SER A 457 -33.33 9.42 -9.87
N SER A 458 -32.51 10.46 -9.98
CA SER A 458 -32.41 11.32 -11.18
C SER A 458 -31.18 11.05 -12.04
N MET A 459 -30.28 10.16 -11.59
CA MET A 459 -29.08 9.76 -12.33
C MET A 459 -29.37 8.50 -13.11
N THR A 460 -28.92 8.47 -14.37
CA THR A 460 -29.15 7.33 -15.29
C THR A 460 -27.82 6.74 -15.72
N VAL A 461 -27.79 5.44 -16.07
CA VAL A 461 -26.59 4.86 -16.72
C VAL A 461 -26.43 5.37 -18.16
N GLY A 462 -27.49 5.89 -18.78
CA GLY A 462 -27.44 6.54 -20.08
C GLY A 462 -27.24 5.55 -21.23
N THR A 463 -26.70 6.04 -22.36
CA THR A 463 -26.68 5.27 -23.62
C THR A 463 -25.30 4.78 -24.05
N ASN A 464 -24.24 5.10 -23.32
CA ASN A 464 -22.86 4.77 -23.71
C ASN A 464 -22.34 3.64 -22.84
N ASN A 465 -22.99 2.48 -22.94
CA ASN A 465 -22.60 1.28 -22.22
C ASN A 465 -22.28 0.17 -23.22
N THR A 466 -21.10 -0.42 -23.09
CA THR A 466 -20.66 -1.56 -23.89
C THR A 466 -20.29 -2.72 -22.97
N ILE A 467 -20.75 -3.91 -23.33
CA ILE A 467 -20.22 -5.18 -22.80
C ILE A 467 -19.49 -5.85 -23.95
N GLU A 468 -18.21 -6.16 -23.75
CA GLU A 468 -17.30 -6.56 -24.82
C GLU A 468 -17.26 -8.08 -25.07
N ASP A 469 -17.59 -8.90 -24.06
CA ASP A 469 -17.38 -10.35 -24.07
C ASP A 469 -18.58 -11.19 -23.58
N PHE A 470 -19.78 -10.62 -23.49
CA PHE A 470 -20.99 -11.29 -22.99
C PHE A 470 -21.22 -12.71 -23.58
N SER A 471 -21.40 -13.69 -22.70
CA SER A 471 -21.42 -15.12 -23.02
C SER A 471 -22.56 -15.88 -22.32
N GLN A 472 -23.58 -16.24 -23.10
CA GLN A 472 -24.64 -17.16 -22.64
C GLN A 472 -24.11 -18.56 -22.29
N SER A 473 -22.93 -18.94 -22.79
CA SER A 473 -22.33 -20.25 -22.51
C SER A 473 -21.68 -20.32 -21.13
N GLN A 474 -21.19 -19.17 -20.65
CA GLN A 474 -20.70 -18.94 -19.30
C GLN A 474 -21.85 -18.68 -18.30
N GLN A 475 -23.02 -18.28 -18.82
CA GLN A 475 -24.24 -17.98 -18.08
C GLN A 475 -24.25 -16.57 -17.48
N ASP A 476 -23.59 -15.64 -18.16
CA ASP A 476 -23.56 -14.22 -17.81
C ASP A 476 -24.96 -13.63 -17.78
N LYS A 477 -25.10 -12.58 -16.99
CA LYS A 477 -26.38 -11.93 -16.69
C LYS A 477 -26.26 -10.42 -16.84
N ILE A 478 -27.34 -9.81 -17.32
CA ILE A 478 -27.51 -8.37 -17.33
C ILE A 478 -28.62 -8.00 -16.35
N GLU A 479 -28.30 -7.21 -15.35
CA GLU A 479 -29.28 -6.66 -14.42
C GLU A 479 -29.60 -5.21 -14.78
N PHE A 480 -30.91 -4.92 -14.90
CA PHE A 480 -31.41 -3.55 -14.88
C PHE A 480 -32.14 -3.31 -13.57
N SER A 481 -31.69 -2.31 -12.79
CA SER A 481 -32.30 -1.95 -11.52
C SER A 481 -32.68 -0.47 -11.46
N GLY A 482 -33.86 -0.17 -10.92
CA GLY A 482 -34.33 1.21 -10.73
C GLY A 482 -34.69 1.98 -12.02
N VAL A 483 -34.62 1.34 -13.19
CA VAL A 483 -34.90 1.97 -14.49
C VAL A 483 -36.39 2.28 -14.63
N ALA A 484 -36.70 3.54 -14.95
CA ALA A 484 -38.08 4.01 -15.00
C ALA A 484 -38.92 3.28 -16.07
N SER A 485 -40.06 2.73 -15.66
CA SER A 485 -41.03 2.00 -16.51
C SER A 485 -40.53 0.66 -17.07
N LEU A 486 -39.42 0.13 -16.55
CA LEU A 486 -38.91 -1.20 -16.88
C LEU A 486 -39.29 -2.19 -15.77
N HIS A 487 -40.01 -3.26 -16.10
CA HIS A 487 -40.45 -4.25 -15.12
C HIS A 487 -40.13 -5.69 -15.53
N SER A 488 -39.86 -5.94 -16.81
CA SER A 488 -39.64 -7.28 -17.35
C SER A 488 -38.94 -7.26 -18.70
N PHE A 489 -38.56 -8.44 -19.18
CA PHE A 489 -37.99 -8.64 -20.52
C PHE A 489 -38.89 -8.12 -21.66
N ALA A 490 -40.21 -8.09 -21.47
CA ALA A 490 -41.14 -7.60 -22.48
C ALA A 490 -41.07 -6.09 -22.70
N ASP A 491 -40.46 -5.36 -21.75
CA ASP A 491 -40.31 -3.91 -21.80
C ASP A 491 -39.03 -3.47 -22.54
N LEU A 492 -38.14 -4.43 -22.87
CA LEU A 492 -36.91 -4.17 -23.61
C LEU A 492 -37.16 -4.05 -25.12
N THR A 493 -36.41 -3.15 -25.76
CA THR A 493 -36.28 -3.13 -27.22
C THR A 493 -34.90 -3.63 -27.60
N ILE A 494 -34.83 -4.77 -28.28
CA ILE A 494 -33.57 -5.41 -28.70
C ILE A 494 -33.47 -5.37 -30.21
N THR A 495 -32.37 -4.81 -30.73
CA THR A 495 -32.12 -4.67 -32.16
C THR A 495 -30.69 -5.06 -32.53
N GLN A 496 -30.50 -5.61 -33.73
CA GLN A 496 -29.16 -5.91 -34.25
C GLN A 496 -28.63 -4.72 -35.06
N SER A 497 -27.39 -4.31 -34.83
CA SER A 497 -26.66 -3.32 -35.60
C SER A 497 -25.31 -3.88 -36.05
N GLY A 498 -25.22 -4.37 -37.30
CA GLY A 498 -24.01 -5.03 -37.77
C GLY A 498 -23.75 -6.34 -37.00
N THR A 499 -22.60 -6.42 -36.33
CA THR A 499 -22.24 -7.56 -35.46
C THR A 499 -22.65 -7.34 -34.00
N ASP A 500 -23.16 -6.16 -33.65
CA ASP A 500 -23.50 -5.80 -32.26
C ASP A 500 -24.99 -5.94 -32.00
N THR A 501 -25.35 -6.28 -30.77
CA THR A 501 -26.74 -6.28 -30.28
C THR A 501 -26.97 -5.08 -29.38
N ILE A 502 -27.98 -4.27 -29.69
CA ILE A 502 -28.33 -3.07 -28.93
C ILE A 502 -29.60 -3.34 -28.13
N ILE A 503 -29.52 -3.20 -26.82
CA ILE A 503 -30.60 -3.33 -25.85
C ILE A 503 -30.98 -1.94 -25.35
N THR A 504 -32.21 -1.52 -25.59
CA THR A 504 -32.76 -0.26 -25.07
C THR A 504 -33.73 -0.57 -23.94
N ALA A 505 -33.47 0.02 -22.76
CA ALA A 505 -34.20 -0.19 -21.52
C ALA A 505 -34.60 1.18 -20.95
N GLY A 506 -35.84 1.61 -21.19
CA GLY A 506 -36.28 2.96 -20.77
C GLY A 506 -35.47 4.06 -21.47
N ALA A 507 -34.72 4.85 -20.69
CA ALA A 507 -33.83 5.90 -21.20
C ALA A 507 -32.40 5.39 -21.49
N ASP A 508 -32.10 4.16 -21.09
CA ASP A 508 -30.76 3.59 -21.11
C ASP A 508 -30.55 2.68 -22.32
N GLN A 509 -29.29 2.54 -22.70
CA GLN A 509 -28.88 1.65 -23.78
C GLN A 509 -27.59 0.91 -23.42
N VAL A 510 -27.59 -0.39 -23.69
CA VAL A 510 -26.43 -1.30 -23.56
C VAL A 510 -26.16 -1.93 -24.91
N THR A 511 -24.91 -1.88 -25.35
CA THR A 511 -24.42 -2.54 -26.56
C THR A 511 -23.65 -3.78 -26.17
N LEU A 512 -24.05 -4.95 -26.68
CA LEU A 512 -23.24 -6.16 -26.61
C LEU A 512 -22.38 -6.22 -27.87
N HIS A 513 -21.07 -6.02 -27.72
CA HIS A 513 -20.15 -5.99 -28.84
C HIS A 513 -20.02 -7.38 -29.45
N ASN A 514 -20.01 -7.46 -30.79
CA ASN A 514 -19.86 -8.70 -31.56
C ASN A 514 -20.83 -9.85 -31.18
N PHE A 515 -21.95 -9.53 -30.53
CA PHE A 515 -22.95 -10.50 -30.13
C PHE A 515 -24.11 -10.57 -31.14
N THR A 516 -24.37 -11.77 -31.67
CA THR A 516 -25.43 -12.03 -32.67
C THR A 516 -26.42 -13.12 -32.26
N HIS A 517 -26.26 -13.69 -31.06
CA HIS A 517 -27.16 -14.73 -30.54
C HIS A 517 -28.49 -14.14 -30.07
N LEU A 518 -29.51 -15.00 -29.95
CA LEU A 518 -30.83 -14.57 -29.49
C LEU A 518 -30.84 -14.46 -27.96
N LEU A 519 -31.08 -13.25 -27.46
CA LEU A 519 -31.34 -12.99 -26.05
C LEU A 519 -32.74 -13.45 -25.62
N THR A 520 -32.84 -13.91 -24.38
CA THR A 520 -34.06 -14.43 -23.75
C THR A 520 -34.22 -13.84 -22.35
N ALA A 521 -35.40 -14.01 -21.76
CA ALA A 521 -35.63 -13.57 -20.37
C ALA A 521 -34.70 -14.22 -19.34
N HIS A 522 -34.01 -15.32 -19.66
CA HIS A 522 -33.04 -15.95 -18.74
C HIS A 522 -31.73 -15.20 -18.69
N ASP A 523 -31.42 -14.34 -19.65
CA ASP A 523 -30.17 -13.57 -19.68
C ASP A 523 -30.26 -12.30 -18.79
N PHE A 524 -31.43 -12.03 -18.22
CA PHE A 524 -31.70 -10.77 -17.51
C PHE A 524 -32.19 -10.96 -16.08
N LEU A 525 -31.89 -9.96 -15.26
CA LEU A 525 -32.48 -9.70 -13.95
C LEU A 525 -33.11 -8.31 -13.95
N PHE A 526 -34.23 -8.15 -13.25
CA PHE A 526 -34.95 -6.89 -13.10
C PHE A 526 -35.25 -6.65 -11.63
N ALA A 527 -34.86 -5.48 -11.10
CA ALA A 527 -34.96 -5.16 -9.67
C ALA A 527 -35.50 -3.76 -9.38
#